data_AF-A0A1K0FIX4-F1
#
_entry.id   AF-A0A1K0FIX4-F1
#
_cell.length_a   1.000
_cell.length_b   1.000
_cell.length_c   1.000
_cell.angle_alpha   90.00
_cell.angle_beta   90.00
_cell.angle_gamma   90.00
#
_symmetry.space_group_name_H-M   'P 1'
#
loop_
_entity.id
_entity.type
_entity.pdbx_description
1 polymer ?
#
loop_
_entity_poly.entity_id
_entity_poly.type
_entity_poly.pdbx_seq_one_letter_code
_entity_poly.pdbx_strand_id
1 'polypeptide(L)'
;MRKAVITTVAGIALVLTAGTAVASAKDRDERRVTAPAPGRPPFDLEIDPDLDARFGPRRVNATQAAAIVEDAFPGARVTEAELDEEGGAPVWEVKFERSGREGEVDVDATTGALLTDD
;
A
#
# COMPACT_ATOMS: atom_id res chain seq x y z
N MET A 1 -15.53 18.44 14.23
CA MET A 1 -15.55 17.42 15.30
C MET A 1 -14.66 16.30 14.79
N ARG A 2 -13.68 15.86 15.58
CA ARG A 2 -12.67 14.88 15.12
C ARG A 2 -13.24 13.49 15.33
N LYS A 3 -13.43 12.74 14.26
CA LYS A 3 -13.83 11.34 14.34
C LYS A 3 -13.03 10.58 13.30
N ALA A 4 -12.60 9.39 13.70
CA ALA A 4 -11.64 8.56 13.02
C ALA A 4 -12.33 7.22 12.75
N VAL A 5 -12.43 6.81 11.49
CA VAL A 5 -12.76 5.45 11.10
C VAL A 5 -11.58 4.89 10.31
N ILE A 6 -11.07 3.77 10.80
CA ILE A 6 -10.03 2.95 10.17
C ILE A 6 -10.81 1.86 9.44
N THR A 7 -10.84 1.91 8.11
CA THR A 7 -11.48 0.87 7.30
C THR A 7 -10.64 -0.40 7.42
N THR A 8 -11.01 -1.23 8.39
CA THR A 8 -10.35 -2.52 8.63
C THR A 8 -11.02 -3.53 7.71
N VAL A 9 -10.53 -3.70 6.48
CA VAL A 9 -10.92 -4.87 5.69
C VAL A 9 -10.22 -6.08 6.28
N ALA A 10 -10.99 -6.88 7.02
CA ALA A 10 -10.55 -8.18 7.50
C ALA A 10 -10.62 -9.21 6.35
N GLY A 11 -9.46 -9.71 5.91
CA GLY A 11 -9.33 -10.94 5.13
C GLY A 11 -8.27 -10.79 4.04
N ILE A 12 -7.19 -11.59 4.01
CA ILE A 12 -7.19 -13.06 4.09
C ILE A 12 -6.03 -13.54 4.98
N ALA A 13 -6.37 -14.24 6.07
CA ALA A 13 -5.41 -15.07 6.79
C ALA A 13 -5.04 -16.28 5.93
N LEU A 14 -3.90 -16.22 5.24
CA LEU A 14 -3.33 -17.39 4.58
C LEU A 14 -2.51 -18.18 5.61
N VAL A 15 -3.19 -19.06 6.34
CA VAL A 15 -2.57 -20.08 7.19
C VAL A 15 -1.94 -21.13 6.27
N LEU A 16 -0.61 -21.31 6.31
CA LEU A 16 0.02 -22.52 5.83
C LEU A 16 0.87 -23.16 6.93
N THR A 17 0.22 -24.12 7.59
CA THR A 17 0.84 -25.17 8.40
C THR A 17 1.89 -25.92 7.58
N ALA A 18 3.05 -26.17 8.17
CA ALA A 18 4.07 -27.04 7.62
C ALA A 18 3.53 -28.47 7.41
N GLY A 19 3.75 -29.05 6.24
CA GLY A 19 3.43 -30.46 5.97
C GLY A 19 3.62 -30.85 4.50
N THR A 20 4.67 -31.62 4.24
CA THR A 20 5.14 -32.20 2.96
C THR A 20 4.07 -32.85 2.07
N ALA A 21 4.06 -32.53 0.76
CA ALA A 21 3.93 -33.50 -0.34
C ALA A 21 4.24 -32.84 -1.70
N VAL A 22 4.97 -33.56 -2.54
CA VAL A 22 5.41 -33.23 -3.89
C VAL A 22 4.27 -33.41 -4.92
N ALA A 23 4.17 -32.50 -5.92
CA ALA A 23 4.25 -32.84 -7.37
C ALA A 23 3.67 -31.74 -8.30
N SER A 24 4.51 -31.40 -9.28
CA SER A 24 4.20 -31.07 -10.68
C SER A 24 3.43 -29.79 -11.07
N ALA A 25 4.26 -28.80 -11.44
CA ALA A 25 4.38 -28.23 -12.79
C ALA A 25 3.20 -27.45 -13.39
N LYS A 26 3.32 -26.12 -13.38
CA LYS A 26 3.26 -25.29 -14.59
C LYS A 26 3.88 -23.92 -14.32
N ASP A 27 4.71 -23.48 -15.26
CA ASP A 27 5.33 -22.15 -15.37
C ASP A 27 6.12 -21.62 -14.18
N ARG A 28 7.42 -21.94 -14.23
CA ARG A 28 8.46 -21.10 -13.63
C ARG A 28 8.59 -19.82 -14.48
N ASP A 29 7.77 -18.83 -14.18
CA ASP A 29 8.11 -17.44 -14.53
C ASP A 29 8.88 -16.84 -13.34
N GLU A 30 10.20 -16.97 -13.45
CA GLU A 30 11.20 -16.04 -12.92
C GLU A 30 10.93 -15.31 -11.60
N ARG A 31 10.98 -16.02 -10.47
CA ARG A 31 11.48 -15.41 -9.22
C ARG A 31 12.99 -15.21 -9.30
N ARG A 32 13.43 -14.40 -10.26
CA ARG A 32 14.67 -13.66 -10.11
C ARG A 32 14.34 -12.62 -9.05
N VAL A 33 14.90 -12.80 -7.85
CA VAL A 33 15.08 -11.68 -6.91
C VAL A 33 16.07 -10.75 -7.59
N THR A 34 15.58 -10.02 -8.59
CA THR A 34 16.26 -8.89 -9.18
C THR A 34 16.27 -7.89 -8.04
N ALA A 35 17.46 -7.47 -7.61
CA ALA A 35 17.58 -6.33 -6.71
C ALA A 35 16.62 -5.23 -7.21
N PRO A 36 15.88 -4.54 -6.32
CA PRO A 36 14.93 -3.50 -6.74
C PRO A 36 15.65 -2.58 -7.73
N ALA A 37 15.07 -2.42 -8.91
CA ALA A 37 15.63 -1.53 -9.93
C ALA A 37 15.87 -0.16 -9.27
N PRO A 38 17.04 0.47 -9.46
CA PRO A 38 17.32 1.76 -8.84
C PRO A 38 16.23 2.76 -9.24
N GLY A 39 15.53 3.31 -8.23
CA GLY A 39 14.42 4.24 -8.42
C GLY A 39 13.02 3.64 -8.28
N ARG A 40 12.86 2.32 -8.09
CA ARG A 40 11.56 1.72 -7.73
C ARG A 40 11.39 1.70 -6.21
N PRO A 41 10.22 2.09 -5.67
CA PRO A 41 9.95 1.97 -4.24
C PRO A 41 10.08 0.51 -3.76
N PRO A 42 10.38 0.28 -2.47
CA PRO A 42 10.50 -1.05 -1.87
C PRO A 42 9.15 -1.72 -1.57
N PHE A 43 8.06 -1.15 -2.09
CA PHE A 43 6.68 -1.57 -1.96
C PHE A 43 6.03 -1.60 -3.35
N ASP A 44 4.92 -2.31 -3.48
CA ASP A 44 4.16 -2.36 -4.72
C ASP A 44 3.46 -1.01 -4.95
N LEU A 45 3.59 -0.47 -6.16
CA LEU A 45 3.08 0.83 -6.52
C LEU A 45 2.09 0.68 -7.67
N GLU A 46 0.85 1.03 -7.39
CA GLU A 46 -0.25 1.00 -8.36
C GLU A 46 -0.69 2.43 -8.67
N ILE A 47 -0.78 2.77 -9.95
CA ILE A 47 -1.19 4.09 -10.42
C ILE A 47 -2.11 3.88 -11.61
N ASP A 48 -3.40 4.20 -11.45
CA ASP A 48 -4.33 4.28 -12.56
C ASP A 48 -3.92 5.45 -13.49
N PRO A 49 -3.70 5.21 -14.80
CA PRO A 49 -3.27 6.25 -15.73
C PRO A 49 -4.30 7.38 -15.91
N ASP A 50 -5.60 7.10 -15.75
CA ASP A 50 -6.64 8.12 -15.83
C ASP A 50 -6.63 9.00 -14.57
N LEU A 51 -6.42 8.41 -13.39
CA LEU A 51 -6.23 9.18 -12.15
C LEU A 51 -4.93 10.00 -12.19
N ASP A 52 -3.85 9.43 -12.71
CA ASP A 52 -2.59 10.14 -12.88
C ASP A 52 -2.73 11.34 -13.83
N ALA A 53 -3.42 11.15 -14.96
CA ALA A 53 -3.70 12.21 -15.91
C ALA A 53 -4.62 13.30 -15.34
N ARG A 54 -5.58 12.93 -14.49
CA ARG A 54 -6.53 13.86 -13.86
C ARG A 54 -5.92 14.67 -12.73
N PHE A 55 -5.11 14.04 -11.90
CA PHE A 55 -4.65 14.61 -10.63
C PHE A 55 -3.15 14.95 -10.59
N GLY A 56 -2.37 14.56 -11.60
CA GLY A 56 -0.95 14.88 -11.70
C GLY A 56 -0.66 16.37 -12.01
N PRO A 57 0.49 16.91 -11.57
CA PRO A 57 1.42 16.36 -10.58
C PRO A 57 0.93 16.60 -9.14
N ARG A 58 1.01 15.54 -8.33
CA ARG A 58 0.62 15.55 -6.91
C ARG A 58 1.76 16.07 -6.03
N ARG A 59 1.43 16.71 -4.90
CA ARG A 59 2.44 17.27 -3.96
C ARG A 59 3.10 16.18 -3.13
N VAL A 60 2.34 15.14 -2.81
CA VAL A 60 2.79 13.94 -2.10
C VAL A 60 2.81 12.81 -3.11
N ASN A 61 4.00 12.26 -3.38
CA ASN A 61 4.15 11.04 -4.16
C ASN A 61 4.06 9.79 -3.25
N ALA A 62 4.00 8.59 -3.84
CA ALA A 62 3.84 7.34 -3.11
C ALA A 62 4.92 7.11 -2.06
N THR A 63 6.18 7.47 -2.35
CA THR A 63 7.29 7.33 -1.40
C THR A 63 7.13 8.26 -0.20
N GLN A 64 6.63 9.48 -0.42
CA GLN A 64 6.33 10.41 0.66
C GLN A 64 5.12 9.94 1.48
N ALA A 65 4.07 9.42 0.84
CA ALA A 65 2.93 8.83 1.51
C ALA A 65 3.35 7.65 2.40
N ALA A 66 4.15 6.72 1.86
CA ALA A 66 4.71 5.61 2.62
C ALA A 66 5.50 6.07 3.85
N ALA A 67 6.38 7.08 3.69
CA ALA A 67 7.15 7.64 4.79
C ALA A 67 6.25 8.28 5.88
N ILE A 68 5.19 8.99 5.48
CA ILE A 68 4.20 9.55 6.42
C ILE A 68 3.55 8.43 7.25
N VAL A 69 3.21 7.31 6.62
CA VAL A 69 2.63 6.14 7.31
C VAL A 69 3.64 5.51 8.27
N GLU A 70 4.88 5.28 7.84
CA GLU A 70 5.93 4.72 8.71
C GLU A 70 6.24 5.62 9.93
N ASP A 71 6.23 6.94 9.73
CA ASP A 71 6.40 7.92 10.81
C ASP A 71 5.21 7.94 11.78
N ALA A 72 3.98 7.82 11.27
CA ALA A 72 2.76 7.82 12.07
C ALA A 72 2.54 6.51 12.84
N PHE A 73 2.99 5.38 12.28
CA PHE A 73 2.81 4.05 12.83
C PHE A 73 4.17 3.38 13.09
N PRO A 74 4.84 3.67 14.23
CA PRO A 74 6.13 3.08 14.52
C PRO A 74 6.11 1.54 14.45
N GLY A 75 7.05 0.99 13.68
CA GLY A 75 7.17 -0.44 13.41
C GLY A 75 6.26 -0.95 12.28
N ALA A 76 5.55 -0.06 11.58
CA ALA A 76 4.91 -0.40 10.32
C ALA A 76 5.95 -0.63 9.21
N ARG A 77 5.62 -1.53 8.29
CA ARG A 77 6.35 -1.75 7.04
C ARG A 77 5.35 -1.60 5.90
N VAL A 78 5.50 -0.57 5.07
CA VAL A 78 4.63 -0.38 3.91
C VAL A 78 4.87 -1.50 2.90
N THR A 79 3.77 -2.07 2.41
CA THR A 79 3.76 -3.16 1.43
C THR A 79 3.23 -2.72 0.08
N GLU A 80 2.30 -1.76 0.07
CA GLU A 80 1.67 -1.24 -1.15
C GLU A 80 1.29 0.25 -0.99
N ALA A 81 1.32 1.00 -2.09
CA ALA A 81 0.71 2.32 -2.20
C ALA A 81 0.00 2.44 -3.56
N GLU A 82 -1.31 2.68 -3.53
CA GLU A 82 -2.16 2.81 -4.71
C GLU A 82 -2.70 4.25 -4.83
N LEU A 83 -2.66 4.83 -6.03
CA LEU A 83 -3.30 6.12 -6.29
C LEU A 83 -4.80 5.90 -6.49
N ASP A 84 -5.62 6.46 -5.61
CA ASP A 84 -7.08 6.41 -5.71
C ASP A 84 -7.71 7.82 -5.58
N GLU A 85 -9.03 7.88 -5.58
CA GLU A 85 -9.84 9.08 -5.47
C GLU A 85 -10.92 8.92 -4.38
N GLU A 86 -10.82 9.74 -3.34
CA GLU A 86 -11.84 9.85 -2.31
C GLU A 86 -12.55 11.20 -2.39
N GLY A 87 -13.88 11.20 -2.51
CA GLY A 87 -14.68 12.43 -2.50
C GLY A 87 -14.33 13.44 -3.60
N GLY A 88 -13.76 12.99 -4.73
CA GLY A 88 -13.33 13.87 -5.83
C GLY A 88 -11.89 14.38 -5.70
N ALA A 89 -11.14 13.94 -4.69
CA ALA A 89 -9.77 14.36 -4.42
C ALA A 89 -8.80 13.17 -4.48
N PRO A 90 -7.54 13.38 -4.92
CA PRO A 90 -6.57 12.30 -5.03
C PRO A 90 -6.04 11.89 -3.66
N VAL A 91 -6.02 10.58 -3.42
CA VAL A 91 -5.49 9.97 -2.19
C VAL A 91 -4.50 8.85 -2.55
N TRP A 92 -3.66 8.49 -1.60
CA TRP A 92 -2.86 7.28 -1.64
C TRP A 92 -3.44 6.29 -0.63
N GLU A 93 -3.99 5.17 -1.09
CA GLU A 93 -4.31 4.04 -0.22
C GLU A 93 -3.00 3.32 0.10
N VAL A 94 -2.56 3.35 1.36
CA VAL A 94 -1.29 2.76 1.78
C VAL A 94 -1.52 1.56 2.68
N LYS A 95 -1.15 0.37 2.20
CA LYS A 95 -1.17 -0.87 2.98
C LYS A 95 0.17 -1.11 3.65
N PHE A 96 0.14 -1.57 4.89
CA PHE A 96 1.32 -1.84 5.69
C PHE A 96 1.12 -3.00 6.67
N GLU A 97 2.20 -3.69 6.99
CA GLU A 97 2.22 -4.68 8.07
C GLU A 97 2.74 -4.06 9.36
N ARG A 98 2.08 -4.34 10.49
CA ARG A 98 2.53 -3.93 11.82
C ARG A 98 2.19 -4.98 12.86
N SER A 99 3.20 -5.44 13.60
CA SER A 99 3.04 -6.45 14.66
C SER A 99 2.32 -7.73 14.18
N GLY A 100 2.58 -8.16 12.94
CA GLY A 100 1.97 -9.34 12.33
C GLY A 100 0.52 -9.17 11.89
N ARG A 101 0.05 -7.93 11.73
CA ARG A 101 -1.29 -7.58 11.24
C ARG A 101 -1.15 -6.62 10.06
N GLU A 102 -1.99 -6.78 9.06
CA GLU A 102 -2.13 -5.80 7.98
C GLU A 102 -2.97 -4.62 8.48
N GLY A 103 -2.61 -3.44 8.00
CA GLY A 103 -3.33 -2.18 8.17
C GLY A 103 -3.30 -1.41 6.86
N GLU A 104 -4.24 -0.49 6.75
CA GLU A 104 -4.45 0.34 5.56
C GLU A 104 -4.83 1.74 6.03
N VAL A 105 -4.39 2.77 5.31
CA VAL A 105 -4.71 4.16 5.59
C VAL A 105 -4.61 4.99 4.32
N ASP A 106 -5.56 5.90 4.15
CA ASP A 106 -5.54 6.86 3.06
C ASP A 106 -4.70 8.09 3.42
N VAL A 107 -3.88 8.53 2.47
CA VAL A 107 -3.05 9.73 2.59
C VAL A 107 -3.44 10.71 1.50
N ASP A 108 -3.90 11.90 1.90
CA ASP A 108 -4.22 12.97 0.95
C ASP A 108 -2.99 13.29 0.07
N ALA A 109 -3.10 13.07 -1.24
CA ALA A 109 -1.98 13.22 -2.18
C ALA A 109 -1.59 14.70 -2.42
N THR A 110 -2.37 15.65 -1.90
CA THR A 110 -2.13 17.08 -1.94
C THR A 110 -1.51 17.59 -0.63
N THR A 111 -1.98 17.14 0.52
CA THR A 111 -1.60 17.68 1.83
C THR A 111 -0.71 16.76 2.66
N GLY A 112 -0.74 15.46 2.40
CA GLY A 112 -0.09 14.44 3.21
C GLY A 112 -0.82 14.14 4.52
N ALA A 113 -2.06 14.62 4.68
CA ALA A 113 -2.88 14.28 5.82
C ALA A 113 -3.27 12.80 5.75
N LEU A 114 -3.12 12.08 6.87
CA LEU A 114 -3.78 10.79 7.04
C LEU A 114 -5.28 11.06 7.13
N LEU A 115 -6.02 10.49 6.19
CA LEU A 115 -7.46 10.53 6.15
C LEU A 115 -8.03 9.37 6.97
N THR A 116 -9.24 9.60 7.40
CA THR A 116 -10.05 8.61 8.10
C THR A 116 -11.44 8.77 7.53
N ASP A 117 -12.04 7.69 7.05
CA ASP A 117 -13.47 7.66 6.75
C ASP A 117 -14.28 8.16 7.98
N ASP A 118 -15.46 8.74 7.76
CA ASP A 118 -16.38 9.24 8.80
C ASP A 118 -17.68 8.40 8.86
#